data_AF-A0A3B0UFZ2-F1
#
_entry.id   AF-A0A3B0UFZ2-F1
#
_cell.length_a   1.000
_cell.length_b   1.000
_cell.length_c   1.000
_cell.angle_alpha   90.00
_cell.angle_beta   90.00
_cell.angle_gamma   90.00
#
_symmetry.space_group_name_H-M   'P 1'
#
loop_
_entity.id
_entity.type
_entity.pdbx_description
1 polymer ?
#
loop_
_entity_poly.entity_id
_entity_poly.type
_entity_poly.pdbx_seq_one_letter_code
_entity_poly.pdbx_strand_id
1 'polypeptide(L)'
;MNRIIKYTLLVFIGAYLFASCSDSGKEEKQQMVVSEKMVVFPTFNADSAYAFVQEQVDFGPRIPNTSEHEAAGDKIIERLEAYGAKVNVQSFEATTYDGVNLKLRNIMASFNPA
;
A
#
# COMPACT_ATOMS: atom_id res chain seq x y z
N MET A 1 21.85 -66.55 24.22
CA MET A 1 22.19 -65.22 23.66
C MET A 1 21.09 -64.66 22.74
N ASN A 2 20.63 -65.40 21.72
CA ASN A 2 19.62 -64.90 20.76
C ASN A 2 18.21 -64.64 21.33
N ARG A 3 17.82 -65.31 22.43
CA ARG A 3 16.52 -65.04 23.09
C ARG A 3 16.54 -63.76 23.90
N ILE A 4 17.64 -63.51 24.62
CA ILE A 4 17.83 -62.29 25.42
C ILE A 4 17.87 -61.08 24.49
N ILE A 5 18.66 -61.14 23.40
CA ILE A 5 18.73 -60.06 22.38
C ILE A 5 17.35 -59.79 21.76
N LYS A 6 16.54 -60.83 21.48
CA LYS A 6 15.17 -60.66 20.97
C LYS A 6 14.24 -59.97 21.96
N TYR A 7 14.34 -60.27 23.26
CA TYR A 7 13.55 -59.61 24.29
C TYR A 7 14.02 -58.17 24.52
N THR A 8 15.33 -57.90 24.47
CA THR A 8 15.87 -56.53 24.55
C THR A 8 15.42 -55.68 23.35
N LEU A 9 15.39 -56.26 22.14
CA LEU A 9 14.91 -55.59 20.92
C LEU A 9 13.40 -55.32 20.96
N LEU A 10 12.60 -56.27 21.50
CA LEU A 10 11.15 -56.11 21.70
C LEU A 10 10.82 -55.01 22.72
N VAL A 11 11.60 -54.88 23.79
CA VAL A 11 11.43 -53.82 24.80
C VAL A 11 11.78 -52.44 24.22
N PHE A 12 12.85 -52.34 23.42
CA PHE A 12 13.21 -51.08 22.76
C PHE A 12 12.19 -50.63 21.70
N ILE A 13 11.62 -51.56 20.93
CA ILE A 13 10.54 -51.26 19.96
C ILE A 13 9.25 -50.87 20.68
N GLY A 14 8.92 -51.54 21.79
CA GLY A 14 7.79 -51.17 22.64
C GLY A 14 7.92 -49.77 23.23
N ALA A 15 9.13 -49.40 23.70
CA ALA A 15 9.41 -48.06 24.23
C ALA A 15 9.28 -46.96 23.15
N TYR A 16 9.64 -47.26 21.90
CA TYR A 16 9.47 -46.34 20.76
C TYR A 16 7.99 -46.11 20.41
N LEU A 17 7.12 -47.12 20.62
CA LEU A 17 5.68 -47.00 20.37
C LEU A 17 4.95 -46.16 21.44
N PHE A 18 5.45 -46.11 22.68
CA PHE A 18 4.89 -45.25 23.74
C PHE A 18 5.35 -43.77 23.63
N ALA A 19 6.44 -43.49 22.92
CA ALA A 19 6.90 -42.12 22.67
C ALA A 19 6.11 -41.38 21.57
N SER A 20 5.19 -42.07 20.88
CA SER A 20 4.33 -41.48 19.84
C SER A 20 2.96 -41.03 20.36
N CYS A 21 2.78 -40.90 21.68
CA CYS A 21 1.60 -40.22 22.22
C CYS A 21 1.72 -38.73 21.89
N SER A 22 1.14 -38.34 20.76
CA SER A 22 0.91 -36.95 20.39
C SER A 22 -0.03 -36.35 21.44
N ASP A 23 0.47 -35.39 22.21
CA ASP A 23 -0.36 -34.51 23.01
C ASP A 23 -1.35 -33.82 22.07
N SER A 24 -2.59 -34.30 22.10
CA SER A 24 -3.69 -33.86 21.26
C SER A 24 -4.70 -33.19 22.20
N GLY A 25 -4.56 -31.87 22.31
CA GLY A 25 -5.43 -31.00 23.10
C GLY A 25 -4.61 -30.17 24.09
N LYS A 26 -4.35 -28.89 23.83
CA LYS A 26 -5.35 -27.88 23.46
C LYS A 26 -4.77 -26.95 22.41
N GLU A 27 -5.42 -26.86 21.26
CA GLU A 27 -5.41 -25.60 20.54
C GLU A 27 -6.10 -24.58 21.44
N GLU A 28 -5.31 -23.84 22.23
CA GLU A 28 -5.76 -22.53 22.64
C GLU A 28 -6.04 -21.78 21.34
N LYS A 29 -7.31 -21.62 21.01
CA LYS A 29 -7.74 -20.45 20.26
C LYS A 29 -7.29 -19.26 21.10
N GLN A 30 -6.04 -18.83 20.92
CA GLN A 30 -5.70 -17.44 21.04
C GLN A 30 -6.62 -16.76 20.04
N GLN A 31 -7.79 -16.36 20.54
CA GLN A 31 -8.52 -15.27 19.96
C GLN A 31 -7.54 -14.13 20.01
N MET A 32 -6.87 -13.92 18.87
CA MET A 32 -6.09 -12.73 18.62
C MET A 32 -7.12 -11.63 18.78
N VAL A 33 -7.17 -11.05 19.98
CA VAL A 33 -7.83 -9.78 20.19
C VAL A 33 -6.93 -8.86 19.39
N VAL A 34 -7.24 -8.73 18.10
CA VAL A 34 -6.87 -7.56 17.33
C VAL A 34 -7.57 -6.45 18.08
N SER A 35 -6.88 -5.92 19.08
CA SER A 35 -7.14 -4.58 19.55
C SER A 35 -6.84 -3.74 18.33
N GLU A 36 -7.87 -3.55 17.49
CA GLU A 36 -7.86 -2.56 16.45
C GLU A 36 -7.61 -1.26 17.20
N LYS A 37 -6.34 -0.88 17.26
CA LYS A 37 -5.95 0.44 17.71
C LYS A 37 -6.64 1.36 16.71
N MET A 38 -7.80 1.89 17.12
CA MET A 38 -8.63 2.73 16.28
C MET A 38 -7.76 3.91 15.87
N VAL A 39 -7.26 3.87 14.64
CA VAL A 39 -6.47 4.96 14.08
C VAL A 39 -7.47 6.09 13.86
N VAL A 40 -7.32 7.17 14.63
CA VAL A 40 -8.09 8.38 14.40
C VAL A 40 -7.60 8.97 13.08
N PHE A 41 -8.47 8.97 12.07
CA PHE A 41 -8.20 9.59 10.77
C PHE A 41 -9.03 10.87 10.61
N PRO A 42 -8.56 11.86 9.84
CA PRO A 42 -9.34 13.04 9.52
C PRO A 42 -10.61 12.68 8.74
N THR A 43 -11.70 13.40 8.99
CA THR A 43 -12.93 13.24 8.19
C THR A 43 -12.73 13.84 6.80
N PHE A 44 -13.06 13.09 5.76
CA PHE A 44 -13.07 13.61 4.39
C PHE A 44 -14.22 14.61 4.19
N ASN A 45 -13.92 15.76 3.59
CA ASN A 45 -14.91 16.79 3.28
C ASN A 45 -15.29 16.73 1.80
N ALA A 46 -16.51 16.29 1.51
CA ALA A 46 -17.03 16.15 0.14
C ALA A 46 -17.21 17.50 -0.58
N ASP A 47 -17.62 18.54 0.13
CA ASP A 47 -17.83 19.87 -0.45
C ASP A 47 -16.50 20.49 -0.90
N SER A 48 -15.46 20.34 -0.09
CA SER A 48 -14.10 20.76 -0.46
C SER A 48 -13.59 19.99 -1.67
N ALA A 49 -13.79 18.67 -1.70
CA ALA A 49 -13.37 17.85 -2.84
C ALA A 49 -14.10 18.24 -4.13
N TYR A 50 -15.40 18.50 -4.06
CA TYR A 50 -16.19 18.98 -5.19
C TYR A 50 -15.69 20.34 -5.68
N ALA A 51 -15.39 21.28 -4.77
CA ALA A 51 -14.83 22.58 -5.13
C ALA A 51 -13.48 22.46 -5.87
N PHE A 52 -12.62 21.50 -5.49
CA PHE A 52 -11.35 21.27 -6.21
C PHE A 52 -11.55 20.70 -7.62
N VAL A 53 -12.61 19.92 -7.84
CA VAL A 53 -12.98 19.46 -9.20
C VAL A 53 -13.52 20.64 -10.01
N GLN A 54 -14.40 21.46 -9.43
CA GLN A 54 -14.94 22.65 -10.07
C GLN A 54 -13.82 23.60 -10.52
N GLU A 55 -12.87 23.91 -9.64
CA GLU A 55 -11.73 24.79 -9.94
C GLU A 55 -10.91 24.26 -11.13
N GLN A 56 -10.70 22.95 -11.24
CA GLN A 56 -10.01 22.35 -12.40
C GLN A 56 -10.82 22.49 -13.70
N VAL A 57 -12.15 22.38 -13.62
CA VAL A 57 -13.04 22.52 -14.79
C VAL A 57 -13.16 23.98 -15.21
N ASP A 58 -13.10 24.93 -14.27
CA ASP A 58 -13.19 26.36 -14.53
C ASP A 58 -12.03 26.91 -15.37
N PHE A 59 -10.87 26.26 -15.35
CA PHE A 59 -9.79 26.56 -16.29
C PHE A 59 -10.15 26.24 -17.74
N GLY A 60 -11.15 25.40 -18.00
CA GLY A 60 -11.46 24.87 -19.33
C GLY A 60 -10.81 23.51 -19.60
N PRO A 61 -10.73 23.06 -20.87
CA PRO A 61 -10.06 21.81 -21.24
C PRO A 61 -8.54 21.87 -20.98
N ARG A 62 -7.99 20.94 -20.20
CA ARG A 62 -6.54 20.85 -19.90
C ARG A 62 -5.78 20.11 -21.00
N ILE A 63 -5.87 20.60 -22.22
CA ILE A 63 -5.21 19.98 -23.37
C ILE A 63 -3.70 20.33 -23.30
N PRO A 64 -2.77 19.37 -23.43
CA PRO A 64 -1.34 19.69 -23.41
C PRO A 64 -0.97 20.78 -24.43
N ASN A 65 0.06 21.56 -24.11
CA ASN A 65 0.50 22.76 -24.85
C ASN A 65 -0.44 23.99 -24.78
N THR A 66 -1.53 23.95 -24.00
CA THR A 66 -2.41 25.11 -23.77
C THR A 66 -2.10 25.83 -22.46
N SER A 67 -2.48 27.10 -22.35
CA SER A 67 -2.36 27.89 -21.12
C SER A 67 -3.22 27.32 -19.98
N GLU A 68 -4.37 26.75 -20.31
CA GLU A 68 -5.32 26.16 -19.35
C GLU A 68 -4.72 24.92 -18.68
N HIS A 69 -3.98 24.10 -19.42
CA HIS A 69 -3.24 22.96 -18.87
C HIS A 69 -2.11 23.39 -17.93
N GLU A 70 -1.35 24.42 -18.30
CA GLU A 70 -0.27 24.96 -17.48
C GLU A 70 -0.81 25.58 -16.17
N ALA A 71 -1.82 26.46 -16.29
CA ALA A 71 -2.45 27.11 -15.15
C ALA A 71 -3.13 26.13 -14.19
N ALA A 72 -3.86 25.13 -14.70
CA ALA A 72 -4.49 24.11 -13.87
C ALA A 72 -3.44 23.29 -13.11
N GLY A 73 -2.35 22.92 -13.79
CA GLY A 73 -1.25 22.25 -13.13
C GLY A 73 -0.63 23.10 -12.03
N ASP A 74 -0.41 24.40 -12.29
CA ASP A 74 0.27 25.29 -11.35
C ASP A 74 -0.56 25.45 -10.09
N LYS A 75 -1.89 25.49 -10.26
CA LYS A 75 -2.81 25.51 -9.14
C LYS A 75 -2.75 24.24 -8.28
N ILE A 76 -2.56 23.08 -8.90
CA ILE A 76 -2.37 21.81 -8.19
C ILE A 76 -1.05 21.84 -7.38
N ILE A 77 0.04 22.32 -7.97
CA ILE A 77 1.35 22.44 -7.28
C ILE A 77 1.22 23.36 -6.07
N GLU A 78 0.72 24.58 -6.28
CA GLU A 78 0.53 25.60 -5.24
C GLU A 78 -0.25 25.02 -4.06
N ARG A 79 -1.33 24.29 -4.34
CA ARG A 79 -2.17 23.70 -3.28
C ARG A 79 -1.47 22.58 -2.53
N LEU A 80 -0.76 21.70 -3.22
CA LEU A 80 -0.02 20.60 -2.59
C LEU A 80 1.10 21.16 -1.69
N GLU A 81 1.81 22.19 -2.14
CA GLU A 81 2.81 22.90 -1.35
C GLU A 81 2.16 23.60 -0.14
N ALA A 82 1.02 24.26 -0.31
CA ALA A 82 0.28 24.89 0.79
C ALA A 82 -0.20 23.89 1.85
N TYR A 83 -0.44 22.63 1.48
CA TYR A 83 -0.75 21.54 2.40
C TYR A 83 0.49 20.92 3.07
N GLY A 84 1.69 21.40 2.72
CA GLY A 84 2.95 20.98 3.33
C GLY A 84 3.63 19.80 2.62
N ALA A 85 3.21 19.47 1.40
CA ALA A 85 3.92 18.47 0.61
C ALA A 85 5.25 19.01 0.08
N LYS A 86 6.27 18.16 0.01
CA LYS A 86 7.42 18.38 -0.87
C LYS A 86 7.02 17.99 -2.28
N VAL A 87 6.83 18.97 -3.16
CA VAL A 87 6.41 18.74 -4.55
C VAL A 87 7.62 18.62 -5.46
N ASN A 88 7.61 17.60 -6.34
CA ASN A 88 8.55 17.44 -7.43
C ASN A 88 7.77 17.43 -8.75
N VAL A 89 8.18 18.31 -9.66
CA VAL A 89 7.60 18.39 -11.01
C VAL A 89 8.59 17.79 -11.99
N GLN A 90 8.18 16.73 -12.65
CA GLN A 90 8.96 16.12 -13.73
C GLN A 90 8.37 16.57 -15.06
N SER A 91 9.00 17.55 -15.69
CA SER A 91 8.66 18.02 -17.03
C SER A 91 9.31 17.15 -18.09
N PHE A 92 8.57 16.81 -19.13
CA PHE A 92 9.06 15.99 -20.25
C PHE A 92 8.28 16.29 -21.52
N GLU A 93 8.81 15.81 -22.64
CA GLU A 93 8.14 15.88 -23.94
C GLU A 93 7.80 14.46 -24.42
N ALA A 94 6.63 14.31 -25.06
CA ALA A 94 6.22 13.04 -25.65
C ALA A 94 5.54 13.28 -26.99
N THR A 95 5.92 12.48 -27.98
CA THR A 95 5.30 12.52 -29.32
C THR A 95 4.10 11.58 -29.36
N THR A 96 2.95 12.11 -29.78
CA THR A 96 1.73 11.32 -30.01
C THR A 96 1.82 10.47 -31.27
N TYR A 97 0.85 9.58 -31.47
CA TYR A 97 0.80 8.70 -32.65
C TYR A 97 0.67 9.46 -33.98
N ASP A 98 0.13 10.68 -33.95
CA ASP A 98 -0.04 11.59 -35.09
C ASP A 98 1.12 12.60 -35.22
N GLY A 99 2.19 12.44 -34.44
CA GLY A 99 3.43 13.22 -34.58
C GLY A 99 3.43 14.56 -33.83
N VAL A 100 2.41 14.87 -33.04
CA VAL A 100 2.36 16.09 -32.21
C VAL A 100 3.29 15.92 -31.01
N ASN A 101 4.20 16.86 -30.81
CA ASN A 101 5.04 16.90 -29.60
C ASN A 101 4.29 17.61 -28.46
N LEU A 102 4.07 16.90 -27.34
CA LEU A 102 3.36 17.41 -26.18
C LEU A 102 4.35 17.75 -25.06
N LYS A 103 4.25 18.97 -24.54
CA LYS A 103 4.90 19.37 -23.30
C LYS A 103 4.04 18.89 -22.12
N LEU A 104 4.57 17.94 -21.38
CA LEU A 104 3.87 17.23 -20.31
C LEU A 104 4.62 17.42 -18.98
N ARG A 105 3.89 17.16 -17.90
CA ARG A 105 4.45 17.20 -16.55
C ARG A 105 3.77 16.20 -15.63
N ASN A 106 4.57 15.44 -14.90
CA ASN A 106 4.10 14.67 -13.75
C ASN A 106 4.28 15.53 -12.49
N ILE A 107 3.25 15.60 -11.64
CA ILE A 107 3.28 16.32 -10.37
C ILE A 107 3.25 15.28 -9.25
N MET A 108 4.34 15.18 -8.48
CA MET A 108 4.48 14.23 -7.39
C MET A 108 4.60 14.98 -6.07
N ALA A 109 3.76 14.63 -5.09
CA ALA A 109 3.73 15.26 -3.77
C ALA A 109 4.04 14.24 -2.67
N SER A 110 5.06 14.53 -1.87
CA SER A 110 5.50 13.66 -0.78
C SER A 110 5.28 14.32 0.58
N PHE A 111 4.63 13.61 1.50
CA PHE A 111 4.51 14.00 2.91
C PHE A 111 5.46 13.13 3.74
N ASN A 112 6.15 13.75 4.70
CA ASN A 112 7.17 13.08 5.52
C ASN A 112 8.22 12.28 4.69
N PRO A 113 8.89 12.89 3.70
CA PRO A 113 9.94 12.22 2.93
C PRO A 113 11.16 11.92 3.83
N ALA A 114 11.82 10.79 3.56
CA ALA A 114 13.03 10.34 4.25
C ALA A 114 14.27 11.21 3.99
#